data_AF-A0A3A2ZI56-F1
#
_entry.id   AF-A0A3A2ZI56-F1
#
_cell.length_a   1.000
_cell.length_b   1.000
_cell.length_c   1.000
_cell.angle_alpha   90.00
_cell.angle_beta   90.00
_cell.angle_gamma   90.00
#
_symmetry.space_group_name_H-M   'P 1'
#
loop_
_entity.id
_entity.type
_entity.pdbx_description
1 polymer ?
#
loop_
_entity_poly.entity_id
_entity_poly.type
_entity_poly.pdbx_seq_one_letter_code
_entity_poly.pdbx_strand_id
1 'polypeptide(L)'
;MVGYWAEMQVFGRVVLFDRGASELEALDAYIHPPAPFLIFKLSDAQLESFSNAIPADESSLPFPFATEKYAQRINPDESMSLHIFRNRYERKPPVRRRPGCGRRIRLEDEPYIMDFLDKLRDREKEERKEVEDGRPRELR
;
A
#
# COMPACT_ATOMS: atom_id res chain seq x y z
N MET A 1 -2.97 21.09 -16.21
CA MET A 1 -3.09 19.62 -16.33
C MET A 1 -1.71 18.93 -16.42
N VAL A 2 -0.68 19.41 -15.74
CA VAL A 2 0.67 18.80 -15.77
C VAL A 2 0.98 18.05 -14.46
N GLY A 3 0.41 18.49 -13.33
CA GLY A 3 0.66 17.91 -12.01
C GLY A 3 0.29 16.42 -11.88
N TYR A 4 -0.81 15.97 -12.50
CA TYR A 4 -1.21 14.55 -12.43
C TYR A 4 -0.22 13.64 -13.17
N TRP A 5 0.28 14.11 -14.31
CA TRP A 5 1.27 13.35 -15.08
C TRP A 5 2.63 13.35 -14.38
N ALA A 6 3.06 14.50 -13.84
CA ALA A 6 4.28 14.59 -13.05
C ALA A 6 4.24 13.70 -11.81
N GLU A 7 3.12 13.67 -11.07
CA GLU A 7 2.96 12.78 -9.91
C GLU A 7 3.04 11.31 -10.28
N MET A 8 2.42 10.92 -11.39
CA MET A 8 2.52 9.55 -11.88
C MET A 8 3.95 9.18 -12.27
N GLN A 9 4.74 10.13 -12.79
CA GLN A 9 6.14 9.89 -13.15
C GLN A 9 7.06 9.86 -11.93
N VAL A 10 6.87 10.77 -10.97
CA VAL A 10 7.72 10.90 -9.78
C VAL A 10 7.38 9.85 -8.72
N PHE A 11 6.10 9.71 -8.39
CA PHE A 11 5.64 8.83 -7.31
C PHE A 11 5.18 7.45 -7.82
N GLY A 12 5.05 7.28 -9.13
CA GLY A 12 4.46 6.08 -9.74
C GLY A 12 2.95 5.91 -9.47
N ARG A 13 2.34 6.85 -8.72
CA ARG A 13 1.00 6.76 -8.11
C ARG A 13 0.45 8.16 -7.81
N VAL A 14 -0.81 8.26 -7.39
CA VAL A 14 -1.44 9.53 -7.00
C VAL A 14 -1.27 9.76 -5.51
N VAL A 15 -0.81 10.94 -5.11
CA VAL A 15 -0.68 11.33 -3.70
C VAL A 15 -1.96 12.03 -3.24
N LEU A 16 -2.48 11.60 -2.10
CA LEU A 16 -3.61 12.23 -1.40
C LEU A 16 -3.12 12.72 -0.03
N PHE A 17 -3.83 13.71 0.53
CA PHE A 17 -3.53 14.25 1.84
C PHE A 17 -4.77 14.16 2.72
N ASP A 18 -4.58 13.88 4.01
CA ASP A 18 -5.58 14.18 5.01
C ASP A 18 -5.62 15.68 5.24
N ARG A 19 -6.74 16.29 4.86
CA ARG A 19 -6.96 17.73 4.91
C ARG A 19 -7.54 18.21 6.23
N GLY A 20 -7.84 17.29 7.15
CA GLY A 20 -8.53 17.59 8.39
C GLY A 20 -9.93 18.17 8.18
N ALA A 21 -10.62 18.50 9.27
CA ALA A 21 -11.96 19.08 9.22
C ALA A 21 -11.98 20.48 8.59
N SER A 22 -10.86 21.21 8.65
CA SER A 22 -10.71 22.53 8.04
C SER A 22 -10.55 22.48 6.51
N GLU A 23 -10.25 21.30 5.95
CA GLU A 23 -9.86 21.05 4.56
C GLU A 23 -8.61 21.81 4.07
N LEU A 24 -7.94 22.56 4.95
CA LEU A 24 -6.77 23.38 4.64
C LEU A 24 -5.47 22.78 5.14
N GLU A 25 -5.55 21.80 6.03
CA GLU A 25 -4.40 21.13 6.60
C GLU A 25 -3.82 20.08 5.64
N ALA A 26 -2.68 19.53 5.99
CA ALA A 26 -2.07 18.38 5.35
C ALA A 26 -1.42 17.54 6.45
N LEU A 27 -2.28 16.85 7.23
CA LEU A 27 -1.89 16.14 8.44
C LEU A 27 -1.09 14.88 8.12
N ASP A 28 -1.56 14.13 7.13
CA ASP A 28 -1.00 12.85 6.73
C ASP A 28 -0.97 12.73 5.20
N ALA A 29 -0.03 11.94 4.69
CA ALA A 29 0.10 11.64 3.27
C ALA A 29 -0.29 10.20 2.97
N TYR A 30 -1.00 10.02 1.86
CA TYR A 30 -1.53 8.74 1.41
C TYR A 30 -1.22 8.53 -0.06
N ILE A 31 -1.11 7.26 -0.45
CA ILE A 31 -0.90 6.88 -1.84
C ILE A 31 -2.13 6.14 -2.34
N HIS A 32 -2.68 6.63 -3.45
CA HIS A 32 -3.75 6.01 -4.19
C HIS A 32 -3.17 5.24 -5.40
N PRO A 33 -3.01 3.91 -5.30
CA PRO A 33 -2.66 3.08 -6.44
C PRO A 33 -3.73 3.12 -7.55
N PRO A 34 -3.38 2.85 -8.82
CA PRO A 34 -4.37 2.81 -9.91
C PRO A 34 -5.49 1.82 -9.59
N ALA A 35 -6.75 2.24 -9.73
CA ALA A 35 -7.94 1.50 -9.30
C ALA A 35 -7.93 0.01 -9.74
N PRO A 36 -8.50 -0.93 -8.94
CA PRO A 36 -9.47 -0.76 -7.85
C PRO A 36 -8.89 -1.00 -6.43
N PHE A 37 -7.64 -0.62 -6.19
CA PHE A 37 -6.91 -0.97 -4.96
C PHE A 37 -7.15 0.03 -3.82
N LEU A 38 -6.83 -0.40 -2.59
CA LEU A 38 -6.95 0.43 -1.39
C LEU A 38 -5.89 1.54 -1.36
N ILE A 39 -6.28 2.68 -0.80
CA ILE A 39 -5.36 3.76 -0.45
C ILE A 39 -4.58 3.31 0.79
N PHE A 40 -3.28 3.60 0.85
CA PHE A 40 -2.48 3.32 2.05
C PHE A 40 -1.77 4.57 2.53
N LYS A 41 -1.62 4.68 3.85
CA LYS A 41 -0.88 5.76 4.53
C LYS A 41 0.62 5.57 4.34
N LEU A 42 1.35 6.66 4.09
CA LEU A 42 2.82 6.67 4.14
C LEU A 42 3.29 6.75 5.59
N SER A 43 4.38 6.06 5.91
CA SER A 43 4.98 6.18 7.24
C SER A 43 5.85 7.43 7.35
N ASP A 44 6.02 7.91 8.58
CA ASP A 44 6.86 9.07 8.87
C ASP A 44 8.30 8.82 8.41
N ALA A 45 8.81 7.59 8.55
CA ALA A 45 10.14 7.23 8.06
C ALA A 45 10.29 7.36 6.53
N GLN A 46 9.24 7.02 5.77
CA GLN A 46 9.23 7.21 4.31
C GLN A 46 9.17 8.69 3.93
N LEU A 47 8.41 9.49 4.68
CA LEU A 47 8.31 10.94 4.47
C LEU A 47 9.63 11.66 4.82
N GLU A 48 10.26 11.29 5.93
CA GLU A 48 11.57 11.80 6.33
C GLU A 48 12.65 11.43 5.31
N SER A 49 12.70 10.15 4.89
CA SER A 49 13.61 9.69 3.84
C SER A 49 13.44 10.48 2.55
N PHE A 50 12.19 10.72 2.13
CA PHE A 50 11.90 11.54 0.97
C PHE A 50 12.36 13.00 1.16
N SER A 51 12.09 13.61 2.32
CA SER A 51 12.51 14.99 2.61
C SER A 51 14.03 15.16 2.58
N ASN A 52 14.77 14.15 3.04
CA ASN A 52 16.23 14.13 3.06
C ASN A 52 16.83 13.84 1.68
N ALA A 53 16.08 13.18 0.79
CA ALA A 53 16.51 12.88 -0.57
C ALA A 53 16.39 14.07 -1.53
N ILE A 54 15.49 15.04 -1.27
CA ILE A 54 15.32 16.24 -2.12
C ILE A 54 16.62 17.07 -2.30
N PRO A 55 17.46 17.29 -1.26
CA PRO A 55 18.73 17.98 -1.43
C PRO A 55 19.88 17.09 -1.94
N ALA A 56 19.70 15.76 -2.01
CA ALA A 56 20.69 14.82 -2.51
C ALA A 56 20.39 14.49 -3.98
N ASP A 57 21.42 14.25 -4.79
CA ASP A 57 21.25 13.93 -6.22
C ASP A 57 20.15 12.86 -6.47
N GLU A 58 19.45 13.03 -7.59
CA GLU A 58 18.29 12.25 -8.09
C GLU A 58 18.43 10.72 -8.03
N SER A 59 19.65 10.20 -7.86
CA SER A 59 19.98 8.77 -7.81
C SER A 59 19.59 8.08 -6.49
N SER A 60 19.20 8.82 -5.45
CA SER A 60 18.87 8.28 -4.12
C SER A 60 17.39 8.36 -3.72
N LEU A 61 16.50 8.73 -4.66
CA LEU A 61 15.10 8.91 -4.35
C LEU A 61 14.43 7.60 -3.90
N PRO A 62 13.67 7.57 -2.79
CA PRO A 62 13.05 6.36 -2.23
C PRO A 62 11.80 5.92 -3.01
N PHE A 63 11.85 6.04 -4.34
CA PHE A 63 10.75 5.69 -5.22
C PHE A 63 10.90 4.29 -5.82
N PRO A 64 9.79 3.57 -6.02
CA PRO A 64 8.43 3.91 -5.62
C PRO A 64 8.21 3.75 -4.11
N PHE A 65 7.33 4.57 -3.52
CA PHE A 65 6.92 4.38 -2.13
C PHE A 65 6.35 2.97 -1.92
N ALA A 66 6.92 2.25 -0.96
CA ALA A 66 6.50 0.90 -0.63
C ALA A 66 5.30 0.92 0.33
N THR A 67 4.35 0.03 0.14
CA THR A 67 3.26 -0.14 1.11
C THR A 67 3.78 -0.97 2.28
N GLU A 68 3.82 -0.40 3.48
CA GLU A 68 4.18 -1.16 4.67
C GLU A 68 3.10 -2.20 5.01
N LYS A 69 3.53 -3.34 5.58
CA LYS A 69 2.66 -4.50 5.82
C LYS A 69 1.44 -4.16 6.66
N TYR A 70 1.62 -3.36 7.72
CA TYR A 70 0.56 -2.96 8.65
C TYR A 70 0.16 -1.49 8.50
N ALA A 71 0.45 -0.85 7.36
CA ALA A 71 0.01 0.51 7.10
C ALA A 71 -1.52 0.60 7.11
N GLN A 72 -2.03 1.74 7.61
CA GLN A 72 -3.45 2.03 7.56
C GLN A 72 -3.93 2.04 6.09
N ARG A 73 -4.98 1.26 5.83
CA ARG A 73 -5.61 1.16 4.51
C ARG A 73 -7.00 1.72 4.52
N ILE A 74 -7.34 2.43 3.45
CA ILE A 74 -8.58 3.20 3.33
C ILE A 74 -9.24 2.89 2.01
N ASN A 75 -10.56 2.69 2.05
CA ASN A 75 -11.33 2.51 0.84
C ASN A 75 -11.39 3.83 0.05
N PRO A 76 -11.16 3.80 -1.28
CA PRO A 76 -11.32 4.99 -2.11
C PRO A 76 -12.71 5.63 -2.03
N ASP A 77 -13.76 4.84 -1.75
CA ASP A 77 -15.12 5.34 -1.56
C ASP A 77 -15.28 6.14 -0.25
N GLU A 78 -14.50 5.82 0.78
CA GLU A 78 -14.57 6.41 2.12
C GLU A 78 -13.56 7.54 2.30
N SER A 79 -12.58 7.68 1.38
CA SER A 79 -11.52 8.68 1.50
C SER A 79 -12.09 10.10 1.58
N MET A 80 -13.12 10.40 0.77
CA MET A 80 -13.77 11.71 0.76
C MET A 80 -14.44 12.04 2.10
N SER A 81 -15.10 11.08 2.74
CA SER A 81 -15.71 11.27 4.07
C SER A 81 -14.69 11.39 5.19
N LEU A 82 -13.47 10.91 4.98
CA LEU A 82 -12.36 11.01 5.93
C LEU A 82 -11.48 12.24 5.68
N HIS A 83 -11.90 13.17 4.82
CA HIS A 83 -11.11 14.33 4.41
C HIS A 83 -9.78 13.99 3.70
N ILE A 84 -9.68 12.80 3.12
CA ILE A 84 -8.50 12.32 2.40
C ILE A 84 -8.70 12.50 0.91
N PHE A 85 -8.17 13.61 0.40
CA PHE A 85 -8.21 13.98 -1.01
C PHE A 85 -7.17 15.05 -1.34
N ARG A 86 -6.77 15.13 -2.61
CA ARG A 86 -5.96 16.27 -3.07
C ARG A 86 -6.79 17.54 -3.15
N ASN A 87 -7.99 17.42 -3.74
CA ASN A 87 -9.00 18.47 -3.78
C ASN A 87 -10.42 17.86 -3.64
N ARG A 88 -11.36 18.65 -3.11
CA ARG A 88 -12.75 18.21 -2.84
C ARG A 88 -13.58 17.84 -4.08
N TYR A 89 -13.10 18.16 -5.28
CA TYR A 89 -13.81 17.97 -6.55
C TYR A 89 -13.23 16.84 -7.41
N GLU A 90 -12.13 16.24 -6.99
CA GLU A 90 -11.37 15.27 -7.77
C GLU A 90 -12.17 13.99 -7.96
N ARG A 91 -12.97 13.62 -6.95
CA ARG A 91 -13.73 12.38 -6.92
C ARG A 91 -15.15 12.61 -6.44
N LYS A 92 -16.08 11.97 -7.13
CA LYS A 92 -17.45 11.81 -6.66
C LYS A 92 -17.59 10.34 -6.24
N PRO A 93 -17.81 10.05 -4.95
CA PRO A 93 -18.04 8.68 -4.53
C PRO A 93 -19.26 8.13 -5.29
N PRO A 94 -19.22 6.87 -5.75
CA PRO A 94 -20.34 6.30 -6.49
C PRO A 94 -21.59 6.25 -5.61
N VAL A 95 -22.69 6.84 -6.09
CA VAL A 95 -23.98 6.92 -5.37
C VAL A 95 -24.53 5.53 -5.01
N ARG A 96 -24.17 4.49 -5.77
CA ARG A 96 -24.50 3.09 -5.49
C ARG A 96 -23.30 2.20 -5.82
N ARG A 97 -22.91 1.34 -4.88
CA ARG A 97 -22.01 0.21 -5.17
C ARG A 97 -22.74 -0.75 -6.10
N ARG A 98 -22.14 -1.09 -7.25
CA ARG A 98 -22.73 -2.08 -8.17
C ARG A 98 -22.76 -3.45 -7.46
N PRO A 99 -23.93 -4.08 -7.28
CA PRO A 99 -24.01 -5.42 -6.70
C PRO A 99 -23.20 -6.40 -7.57
N GLY A 100 -22.36 -7.23 -6.95
CA GLY A 100 -21.54 -8.23 -7.65
C GLY A 100 -20.16 -7.78 -8.11
N CYS A 101 -19.82 -6.50 -8.03
CA CYS A 101 -18.42 -6.05 -8.15
C CYS A 101 -17.75 -6.15 -6.78
N GLY A 102 -17.39 -7.37 -6.36
CA GLY A 102 -16.50 -7.57 -5.22
C GLY A 102 -15.21 -6.76 -5.45
N ARG A 103 -14.78 -5.99 -4.45
CA ARG A 103 -13.52 -5.25 -4.54
C ARG A 103 -12.40 -6.25 -4.79
N ARG A 104 -11.50 -5.95 -5.74
CA ARG A 104 -10.27 -6.74 -5.89
C ARG A 104 -9.31 -6.33 -4.77
N ILE A 105 -9.39 -7.06 -3.66
CA ILE A 105 -8.47 -6.93 -2.53
C ILE A 105 -7.17 -7.62 -2.93
N ARG A 106 -6.03 -6.93 -2.85
CA ARG A 106 -4.74 -7.62 -3.02
C ARG A 106 -4.48 -8.46 -1.79
N LEU A 107 -3.76 -9.56 -1.95
CA LEU A 107 -3.33 -10.33 -0.79
C LEU A 107 -2.47 -9.48 0.17
N GLU A 108 -1.67 -8.57 -0.38
CA GLU A 108 -0.90 -7.56 0.36
C GLU A 108 -1.78 -6.62 1.21
N ASP A 109 -3.06 -6.48 0.87
CA ASP A 109 -4.02 -5.63 1.59
C ASP A 109 -4.47 -6.22 2.92
N GLU A 110 -4.27 -7.52 3.10
CA GLU A 110 -4.68 -8.27 4.28
C GLU A 110 -3.45 -8.93 4.94
N PRO A 111 -2.71 -8.21 5.80
CA PRO A 111 -1.45 -8.70 6.35
C PRO A 111 -1.65 -9.98 7.18
N TYR A 112 -2.80 -10.14 7.83
CA TYR A 112 -3.14 -11.35 8.58
C TYR A 112 -3.22 -12.59 7.69
N ILE A 113 -3.72 -12.45 6.45
CA ILE A 113 -3.78 -13.57 5.50
C ILE A 113 -2.37 -13.93 5.03
N MET A 114 -1.52 -12.93 4.77
CA MET A 114 -0.11 -13.15 4.46
C MET A 114 0.61 -13.88 5.59
N ASP A 115 0.44 -13.43 6.83
CA ASP A 115 1.02 -14.08 8.03
C ASP A 115 0.55 -15.53 8.17
N PHE A 116 -0.71 -15.80 7.86
CA PHE A 116 -1.26 -17.16 7.87
C PHE A 116 -0.64 -18.05 6.79
N LEU A 117 -0.49 -17.54 5.56
CA LEU A 117 0.13 -18.28 4.45
C LEU A 117 1.61 -18.54 4.69
N ASP A 118 2.33 -17.59 5.29
CA ASP A 118 3.73 -17.74 5.66
C ASP A 118 3.89 -18.85 6.72
N LYS A 119 3.04 -18.86 7.74
CA LYS A 119 3.02 -19.92 8.76
C LYS A 119 2.74 -21.31 8.18
N LEU A 120 1.83 -21.41 7.21
CA LEU A 120 1.56 -22.68 6.52
C LEU A 120 2.77 -23.14 5.72
N ARG A 121 3.43 -22.23 5.01
CA ARG A 121 4.61 -22.53 4.20
C ARG A 121 5.79 -22.98 5.05
N ASP A 122 5.96 -22.41 6.24
CA ASP A 122 7.03 -22.79 7.15
C ASP A 122 6.79 -24.18 7.76
N ARG A 123 5.53 -24.54 8.09
CA ARG A 123 5.17 -25.91 8.48
C ARG A 123 5.47 -26.93 7.38
N GLU A 124 5.09 -26.66 6.13
CA GLU A 124 5.38 -27.56 5.01
C GLU A 124 6.89 -27.76 4.79
N LYS A 125 7.71 -26.73 5.06
CA LYS A 125 9.17 -26.84 4.99
C LYS A 125 9.74 -27.68 6.12
N GLU A 126 9.22 -27.54 7.34
CA GLU A 126 9.61 -28.36 8.49
C GLU A 126 9.30 -29.84 8.24
N GLU A 127 8.08 -30.16 7.79
CA GLU A 127 7.68 -31.53 7.44
C GLU A 127 8.56 -32.14 6.34
N ARG A 128 8.92 -31.36 5.32
CA ARG A 128 9.84 -31.82 4.26
C ARG A 128 11.26 -32.08 4.77
N LYS A 129 11.77 -31.24 5.67
CA LYS A 129 13.08 -31.44 6.30
C LYS A 129 13.10 -32.69 7.17
N GLU A 130 12.06 -32.93 7.96
CA GLU A 130 11.96 -34.14 8.78
C GLU A 130 11.93 -35.42 7.94
N VAL A 131 11.28 -35.40 6.78
CA VAL A 131 11.28 -36.53 5.83
C VAL A 131 12.65 -36.74 5.16
N GLU A 132 13.39 -35.66 4.88
CA GLU A 132 14.72 -35.73 4.28
C GLU A 132 15.80 -36.19 5.29
N ASP A 133 15.74 -35.68 6.52
CA ASP A 133 16.65 -36.08 7.62
C ASP A 133 16.30 -37.46 8.21
N GLY A 134 15.04 -37.88 8.09
CA GLY A 134 14.55 -39.19 8.53
C GLY A 134 14.78 -40.35 7.56
N ARG A 135 15.37 -40.12 6.37
CA ARG A 135 15.69 -41.19 5.41
C ARG A 135 17.08 -41.75 5.73
N PRO A 136 17.22 -42.95 6.33
CA PRO A 136 18.53 -43.56 6.48
C PRO A 136 19.14 -43.77 5.10
N ARG A 137 20.37 -43.27 4.90
CA ARG A 137 21.20 -43.65 3.77
C ARG A 137 21.46 -45.15 3.92
N GLU A 138 20.69 -45.98 3.24
CA GLU A 138 21.08 -47.36 3.03
C GLU A 138 22.42 -47.34 2.30
N LEU A 139 23.48 -47.65 3.05
CA LEU A 139 24.82 -47.89 2.56
C LEU A 139 24.74 -49.07 1.59
N ARG A 140 25.08 -48.81 0.33
CA ARG A 140 25.30 -49.83 -0.68
C ARG A 140 26.74 -49.75 -1.16
#